data_AF-A0A7D8YR32-F1
#
_entry.id   AF-A0A7D8YR32-F1
#
_cell.length_a   1.000
_cell.length_b   1.000
_cell.length_c   1.000
_cell.angle_alpha   90.00
_cell.angle_beta   90.00
_cell.angle_gamma   90.00
#
_symmetry.space_group_name_H-M   'P 1'
#
loop_
_entity.id
_entity.type
_entity.pdbx_description
1 polymer ?
#
loop_
_entity_poly.entity_id
_entity_poly.type
_entity_poly.pdbx_seq_one_letter_code
_entity_poly.pdbx_strand_id
1 'polypeptide(L)'
;MDLFDEVENLAVTAAYNEPDDDNDNYDPSQGTIKMFQERFGYTYDQAAELVGITQNIKKAATTQHAILSPAQARTIYALKLDGPISTPHKVQSAANLPMVPESYHGSSEGGGAAFCKVDGRARMAIEEWLSTQEDTAFRPLFVPEGRAYKELCPDSLYPTLGIDTTLPQHRPQSLHLLEQAPSFGRTCTQFPVWYFFYGTLADVPKLRSLLSLPEDEMPVLREASVMGARMKSWGLGKYNALVDGPESSCVKGSAYQVMSEEHEDALRKYETSAYEVVRCLIQMDGTVVQGCTFRFAGEAD
;
A
#
# COMPACT_ATOMS: atom_id res chain seq x y z
N MET A 1 15.26 -17.85 10.40
CA MET A 1 14.02 -17.69 11.19
C MET A 1 14.10 -16.30 11.77
N ASP A 2 13.30 -15.42 11.18
CA ASP A 2 13.48 -13.98 11.24
C ASP A 2 12.59 -13.39 12.35
N LEU A 3 13.16 -12.48 13.14
CA LEU A 3 12.54 -11.91 14.35
C LEU A 3 11.24 -11.13 14.05
N PHE A 4 11.07 -10.71 12.79
CA PHE A 4 9.87 -10.04 12.30
C PHE A 4 8.80 -11.00 11.81
N ASP A 5 9.17 -12.19 11.31
CA ASP A 5 8.21 -13.29 11.14
C ASP A 5 7.64 -13.69 12.51
N GLU A 6 8.43 -13.59 13.58
CA GLU A 6 7.97 -13.86 14.94
C GLU A 6 7.07 -12.75 15.51
N VAL A 7 7.37 -11.47 15.30
CA VAL A 7 6.53 -10.35 15.79
C VAL A 7 5.22 -10.24 15.02
N GLU A 8 5.23 -10.53 13.72
CA GLU A 8 4.01 -10.60 12.91
C GLU A 8 3.18 -11.85 13.28
N ASN A 9 3.83 -12.99 13.56
CA ASN A 9 3.15 -14.15 14.14
C ASN A 9 2.67 -13.91 15.58
N LEU A 10 3.30 -13.03 16.38
CA LEU A 10 2.88 -12.67 17.74
C LEU A 10 1.70 -11.70 17.78
N ALA A 11 1.58 -10.80 16.81
CA ALA A 11 0.38 -9.99 16.64
C ALA A 11 -0.83 -10.85 16.23
N VAL A 12 -0.58 -11.95 15.51
CA VAL A 12 -1.58 -12.96 15.14
C VAL A 12 -1.93 -13.91 16.31
N THR A 13 -1.00 -14.18 17.24
CA THR A 13 -1.28 -15.02 18.44
C THR A 13 -1.84 -14.25 19.64
N ALA A 14 -1.68 -12.93 19.73
CA ALA A 14 -2.28 -12.12 20.79
C ALA A 14 -3.83 -12.04 20.71
N ALA A 15 -4.44 -12.55 19.63
CA ALA A 15 -5.88 -12.72 19.51
C ALA A 15 -6.41 -14.04 20.13
N TYR A 16 -5.54 -14.87 20.71
CA TYR A 16 -5.94 -16.05 21.49
C TYR A 16 -5.23 -16.04 22.83
N ASN A 17 -5.85 -15.43 23.81
CA ASN A 17 -5.92 -15.89 25.20
C ASN A 17 -6.95 -14.98 25.88
N GLU A 18 -8.18 -15.46 25.99
CA GLU A 18 -9.07 -14.99 27.06
C GLU A 18 -8.32 -15.21 28.39
N PRO A 19 -8.13 -14.20 29.24
CA PRO A 19 -7.65 -14.45 30.57
C PRO A 19 -8.81 -15.01 31.40
N ASP A 20 -8.60 -16.23 31.90
CA ASP A 20 -9.23 -16.64 33.16
C ASP A 20 -8.90 -15.61 34.25
N ASP A 21 -9.90 -15.43 35.10
CA ASP A 21 -10.03 -14.52 36.24
C ASP A 21 -8.77 -14.25 37.11
N ASP A 22 -8.84 -13.08 37.75
CA ASP A 22 -8.19 -12.68 39.02
C ASP A 22 -6.72 -12.19 39.01
N ASN A 23 -6.47 -10.95 38.53
CA ASN A 23 -5.60 -9.99 39.26
C ASN A 23 -5.71 -8.53 38.76
N ASP A 24 -6.30 -7.65 39.57
CA ASP A 24 -6.68 -6.27 39.25
C ASP A 24 -5.53 -5.22 39.24
N ASN A 25 -4.30 -5.61 38.89
CA ASN A 25 -3.22 -4.61 38.76
C ASN A 25 -2.13 -5.04 37.76
N TYR A 26 -2.52 -5.22 36.49
CA TYR A 26 -1.58 -5.47 35.41
C TYR A 26 -1.22 -4.16 34.71
N ASP A 27 0.01 -3.66 34.94
CA ASP A 27 0.57 -2.59 34.11
C ASP A 27 1.05 -3.19 32.78
N PRO A 28 0.38 -2.93 31.65
CA PRO A 28 0.72 -3.53 30.35
C PRO A 28 2.10 -3.08 29.86
N SER A 29 2.68 -2.01 30.42
CA SER A 29 4.05 -1.60 30.12
C SER A 29 5.08 -2.55 30.74
N GLN A 30 4.82 -3.14 31.91
CA GLN A 30 5.73 -4.10 32.54
C GLN A 30 5.82 -5.42 31.77
N GLY A 31 4.70 -5.93 31.26
CA GLY A 31 4.70 -7.13 30.41
C GLY A 31 5.48 -6.90 29.12
N THR A 32 5.35 -5.72 28.53
CA THR A 32 6.07 -5.33 27.31
C THR A 32 7.56 -5.16 27.59
N ILE A 33 7.96 -4.43 28.64
CA ILE A 33 9.37 -4.25 29.02
C ILE A 33 10.04 -5.59 29.29
N LYS A 34 9.40 -6.48 30.04
CA LYS A 34 9.92 -7.81 30.36
C LYS A 34 10.10 -8.67 29.10
N MET A 35 9.16 -8.58 28.15
CA MET A 35 9.27 -9.24 26.85
C MET A 35 10.51 -8.75 26.06
N PHE A 36 10.79 -7.44 26.06
CA PHE A 36 11.98 -6.90 25.39
C PHE A 36 13.29 -7.31 26.05
N GLN A 37 13.32 -7.45 27.38
CA GLN A 37 14.50 -7.92 28.11
C GLN A 37 14.77 -9.41 27.87
N GLU A 38 13.76 -10.26 27.97
CA GLU A 38 13.91 -11.72 27.89
C GLU A 38 14.16 -12.22 26.47
N ARG A 39 13.55 -11.58 25.46
CA ARG A 39 13.60 -12.05 24.07
C ARG A 39 14.73 -11.43 23.25
N PHE A 40 15.15 -10.21 23.58
CA PHE A 40 16.13 -9.45 22.80
C PHE A 40 17.35 -9.00 23.61
N GLY A 41 17.42 -9.34 24.91
CA GLY A 41 18.59 -9.11 25.75
C GLY A 41 18.82 -7.65 26.15
N TYR A 42 17.80 -6.77 26.00
CA TYR A 42 17.90 -5.38 26.41
C TYR A 42 17.96 -5.23 27.94
N THR A 43 18.63 -4.18 28.42
CA THR A 43 18.53 -3.81 29.85
C THR A 43 17.17 -3.16 30.14
N TYR A 44 16.78 -3.11 31.41
CA TYR A 44 15.50 -2.53 31.81
C TYR A 44 15.36 -1.08 31.31
N ASP A 45 16.40 -0.28 31.48
CA ASP A 45 16.40 1.13 31.10
C ASP A 45 16.27 1.32 29.57
N GLN A 46 16.93 0.46 28.78
CA GLN A 46 16.82 0.48 27.32
C GLN A 46 15.41 0.07 26.84
N ALA A 47 14.84 -0.97 27.45
CA ALA A 47 13.49 -1.42 27.13
C ALA A 47 12.44 -0.39 27.55
N ALA A 48 12.60 0.25 28.72
CA ALA A 48 11.72 1.31 29.20
C ALA A 48 11.79 2.57 28.32
N GLU A 49 12.97 2.94 27.83
CA GLU A 49 13.16 4.06 26.92
C GLU A 49 12.50 3.79 25.56
N LEU A 50 12.67 2.59 24.98
CA LEU A 50 12.02 2.19 23.72
C LEU A 50 10.49 2.19 23.83
N VAL A 51 9.94 1.69 24.95
CA VAL A 51 8.49 1.72 25.21
C VAL A 51 8.01 3.15 25.41
N GLY A 52 8.76 3.98 26.14
CA GLY A 52 8.45 5.40 26.36
C GLY A 52 8.47 6.24 25.08
N ILE A 53 9.44 6.02 24.19
CA ILE A 53 9.51 6.66 22.87
C ILE A 53 8.28 6.25 22.04
N THR A 54 7.94 4.97 22.02
CA THR A 54 6.79 4.45 21.26
C THR A 54 5.45 5.01 21.77
N GLN A 55 5.31 5.16 23.09
CA GLN A 55 4.13 5.78 23.70
C GLN A 55 4.05 7.28 23.40
N ASN A 56 5.17 8.00 23.46
CA ASN A 56 5.22 9.43 23.13
C ASN A 56 4.95 9.69 21.65
N ILE A 57 5.41 8.83 20.74
CA ILE A 57 5.05 8.89 19.31
C ILE A 57 3.55 8.71 19.12
N LYS A 58 2.94 7.72 19.79
CA LYS A 58 1.48 7.51 19.76
C LYS A 58 0.72 8.72 20.33
N LYS A 59 1.19 9.30 21.44
CA LYS A 59 0.53 10.44 22.11
C LYS A 59 0.66 11.75 21.32
N ALA A 60 1.80 11.96 20.65
CA ALA A 60 2.00 13.10 19.75
C ALA A 60 1.13 12.98 18.49
N ALA A 61 0.87 11.76 18.00
CA ALA A 61 -0.04 11.52 16.88
C ALA A 61 -1.54 11.74 17.23
N THR A 62 -1.94 11.67 18.51
CA THR A 62 -3.35 11.82 18.93
C THR A 62 -3.85 13.27 18.97
N THR A 63 -3.00 14.30 18.87
CA THR A 63 -3.42 15.71 19.14
C THR A 63 -3.49 16.63 17.92
N GLN A 64 -3.43 16.10 16.70
CA GLN A 64 -3.69 16.85 15.47
C GLN A 64 -4.67 16.04 14.62
N HIS A 65 -5.66 16.69 14.00
CA HIS A 65 -6.52 16.05 12.99
C HIS A 65 -5.60 15.29 12.02
N ALA A 66 -5.66 13.96 12.02
CA ALA A 66 -4.72 13.15 11.27
C ALA A 66 -4.90 13.45 9.78
N ILE A 67 -3.99 14.22 9.20
CA ILE A 67 -3.95 14.45 7.76
C ILE A 67 -3.44 13.14 7.16
N LEU A 68 -4.33 12.39 6.52
CA LEU A 68 -3.92 11.19 5.78
C LEU A 68 -2.87 11.57 4.74
N SER A 69 -1.81 10.77 4.65
CA SER A 69 -0.95 10.83 3.48
C SER A 69 -1.78 10.51 2.22
N PRO A 70 -1.37 10.99 1.02
CA PRO A 70 -2.07 10.66 -0.21
C PRO A 70 -2.25 9.15 -0.43
N ALA A 71 -1.29 8.33 0.00
CA ALA A 71 -1.38 6.88 -0.05
C ALA A 71 -2.46 6.35 0.91
N GLN A 72 -2.41 6.78 2.18
CA GLN A 72 -3.41 6.37 3.18
C GLN A 72 -4.83 6.78 2.78
N ALA A 73 -5.01 7.97 2.22
CA ALA A 73 -6.29 8.48 1.75
C ALA A 73 -6.89 7.64 0.62
N ARG A 74 -6.06 6.94 -0.16
CA ARG A 74 -6.47 6.19 -1.36
C ARG A 74 -6.45 4.67 -1.17
N THR A 75 -5.97 4.19 -0.02
CA THR A 75 -6.03 2.76 0.31
C THR A 75 -7.48 2.29 0.27
N ILE A 76 -7.73 1.23 -0.48
CA ILE A 76 -9.05 0.59 -0.55
C ILE A 76 -9.19 -0.41 0.59
N TYR A 77 -10.30 -0.33 1.31
CA TYR A 77 -10.67 -1.23 2.39
C TYR A 77 -11.97 -1.96 2.04
N ALA A 78 -12.01 -3.26 2.34
CA ALA A 78 -13.25 -4.00 2.50
C ALA A 78 -13.80 -3.75 3.91
N LEU A 79 -14.87 -2.97 3.98
CA LEU A 79 -15.58 -2.66 5.21
C LEU A 79 -16.69 -3.67 5.43
N LYS A 80 -16.67 -4.38 6.57
CA LYS A 80 -17.77 -5.26 6.98
C LYS A 80 -19.01 -4.42 7.29
N LEU A 81 -20.14 -4.76 6.65
CA LEU A 81 -21.43 -4.16 6.91
C LEU A 81 -22.04 -4.80 8.15
N ASP A 82 -22.02 -4.06 9.26
CA ASP A 82 -22.52 -4.51 10.56
C ASP A 82 -23.00 -3.33 11.41
N GLY A 83 -23.79 -3.60 12.44
CA GLY A 83 -24.23 -2.59 13.43
C GLY A 83 -24.80 -1.29 12.82
N PRO A 84 -24.30 -0.11 13.23
CA PRO A 84 -24.74 1.20 12.73
C PRO A 84 -24.49 1.42 11.22
N ILE A 85 -23.61 0.64 10.59
CA ILE A 85 -23.25 0.72 9.17
C ILE A 85 -23.64 -0.54 8.39
N SER A 86 -24.73 -1.20 8.82
CA SER A 86 -25.19 -2.49 8.28
C SER A 86 -25.64 -2.50 6.82
N THR A 87 -25.77 -1.33 6.17
CA THR A 87 -26.16 -1.25 4.75
C THR A 87 -25.28 -0.27 3.98
N PRO A 88 -25.10 -0.47 2.66
CA PRO A 88 -24.33 0.46 1.82
C PRO A 88 -24.84 1.90 1.86
N HIS A 89 -26.16 2.09 2.01
CA HIS A 89 -26.74 3.43 2.18
C HIS A 89 -26.30 4.12 3.47
N LYS A 90 -26.17 3.39 4.58
CA LYS A 90 -25.66 3.97 5.82
C LYS A 90 -24.19 4.32 5.70
N VAL A 91 -23.41 3.48 5.03
CA VAL A 91 -22.00 3.78 4.70
C VAL A 91 -21.90 5.04 3.83
N GLN A 92 -22.77 5.18 2.83
CA GLN A 92 -22.84 6.38 2.00
C GLN A 92 -23.09 7.64 2.84
N SER A 93 -24.07 7.60 3.75
CA SER A 93 -24.37 8.73 4.63
C SER A 93 -23.24 9.03 5.62
N ALA A 94 -22.64 8.00 6.22
CA ALA A 94 -21.55 8.15 7.19
C ALA A 94 -20.27 8.70 6.55
N ALA A 95 -19.93 8.27 5.33
CA ALA A 95 -18.74 8.73 4.60
C ALA A 95 -19.01 9.92 3.67
N ASN A 96 -20.25 10.41 3.57
CA ASN A 96 -20.67 11.43 2.62
C ASN A 96 -20.28 11.10 1.16
N LEU A 97 -20.51 9.86 0.73
CA LEU A 97 -20.12 9.37 -0.60
C LEU A 97 -21.11 9.87 -1.68
N PRO A 98 -20.61 10.23 -2.87
CA PRO A 98 -21.46 10.70 -3.97
C PRO A 98 -22.38 9.59 -4.52
N MET A 99 -21.99 8.33 -4.35
CA MET A 99 -22.72 7.15 -4.80
C MET A 99 -22.73 6.09 -3.70
N VAL A 100 -23.76 5.25 -3.71
CA VAL A 100 -23.84 4.07 -2.84
C VAL A 100 -22.68 3.11 -3.19
N PRO A 101 -21.85 2.71 -2.22
CA PRO A 101 -20.75 1.79 -2.48
C PRO A 101 -21.27 0.40 -2.86
N GLU A 102 -20.55 -0.28 -3.76
CA GLU A 102 -20.88 -1.64 -4.16
C GLU A 102 -20.69 -2.61 -2.98
N SER A 103 -21.63 -3.53 -2.79
CA SER A 103 -21.61 -4.52 -1.73
C SER A 103 -21.38 -5.94 -2.26
N TYR A 104 -20.54 -6.68 -1.57
CA TYR A 104 -20.21 -8.07 -1.85
C TYR A 104 -20.66 -8.95 -0.69
N HIS A 105 -21.28 -10.08 -0.99
CA HIS A 105 -21.69 -11.06 0.01
C HIS A 105 -20.73 -12.25 -0.01
N GLY A 106 -20.11 -12.52 1.14
CA GLY A 106 -19.35 -13.74 1.38
C GLY A 106 -20.17 -14.72 2.21
N SER A 107 -20.12 -16.00 1.86
CA SER A 107 -20.69 -17.08 2.67
C SER A 107 -19.54 -17.98 3.12
N SER A 108 -19.36 -18.15 4.43
CA SER A 108 -18.44 -19.14 5.01
C SER A 108 -19.20 -20.11 5.90
N GLU A 109 -18.53 -21.15 6.39
CA GLU A 109 -19.12 -22.12 7.34
C GLU A 109 -19.62 -21.46 8.65
N GLY A 110 -19.10 -20.27 8.98
CA GLY A 110 -19.52 -19.48 10.14
C GLY A 110 -20.66 -18.48 9.89
N GLY A 111 -21.25 -18.47 8.68
CA GLY A 111 -22.37 -17.60 8.31
C GLY A 111 -22.07 -16.64 7.14
N GLY A 112 -23.10 -15.90 6.73
CA GLY A 112 -23.00 -14.88 5.70
C GLY A 112 -22.50 -13.55 6.24
N ALA A 113 -21.54 -12.92 5.56
CA ALA A 113 -21.07 -11.57 5.85
C ALA A 113 -21.15 -10.70 4.61
N ALA A 114 -21.54 -9.44 4.78
CA ALA A 114 -21.59 -8.47 3.69
C ALA A 114 -20.47 -7.44 3.87
N PHE A 115 -19.85 -7.05 2.76
CA PHE A 115 -18.75 -6.09 2.73
C PHE A 115 -19.01 -5.03 1.67
N CYS A 116 -18.44 -3.83 1.83
CA CYS A 116 -18.40 -2.81 0.79
C CYS A 116 -16.98 -2.25 0.63
N LYS A 117 -16.66 -1.74 -0.55
CA LYS A 117 -15.36 -1.09 -0.79
C LYS A 117 -15.44 0.39 -0.44
N VAL A 118 -14.49 0.86 0.36
CA VAL A 118 -14.33 2.27 0.75
C VAL A 118 -12.86 2.68 0.66
N ASP A 119 -12.58 3.94 0.35
CA ASP A 119 -11.21 4.47 0.38
C ASP A 119 -10.83 4.94 1.79
N GLY A 120 -9.57 5.37 1.98
CA GLY A 120 -9.09 5.82 3.28
C GLY A 120 -9.77 7.09 3.80
N ARG A 121 -10.21 7.98 2.90
CA ARG A 121 -10.99 9.18 3.30
C ARG A 121 -12.34 8.78 3.85
N ALA A 122 -13.04 7.87 3.16
CA ALA A 122 -14.31 7.34 3.59
C ALA A 122 -14.17 6.57 4.91
N ARG A 123 -13.10 5.79 5.08
CA ARG A 123 -12.78 5.14 6.36
C ARG A 123 -12.69 6.15 7.51
N MET A 124 -11.90 7.23 7.35
CA MET A 124 -11.79 8.26 8.38
C MET A 124 -13.13 8.93 8.68
N ALA A 125 -13.90 9.27 7.65
CA ALA A 125 -15.22 9.88 7.82
C ALA A 125 -16.19 8.95 8.56
N ILE A 126 -16.14 7.65 8.30
CA ILE A 126 -16.95 6.63 9.00
C ILE A 126 -16.53 6.50 10.46
N GLU A 127 -15.22 6.45 10.74
CA GLU A 127 -14.70 6.38 12.12
C GLU A 127 -15.08 7.65 12.91
N GLU A 128 -14.99 8.83 12.29
CA GLU A 128 -15.44 10.10 12.87
C GLU A 128 -16.95 10.10 13.11
N TRP A 129 -17.74 9.68 12.12
CA TRP A 129 -19.21 9.59 12.23
C TRP A 129 -19.63 8.63 13.35
N LEU A 130 -19.00 7.45 13.46
CA LEU A 130 -19.26 6.49 14.53
C LEU A 130 -18.90 7.04 15.92
N SER A 131 -17.86 7.87 16.01
CA SER A 131 -17.46 8.52 17.26
C SER A 131 -18.51 9.53 17.76
N THR A 132 -19.41 10.00 16.89
CA THR A 132 -20.53 10.88 17.26
C THR A 132 -21.81 10.13 17.67
N GLN A 133 -21.84 8.79 17.54
CA GLN A 133 -23.00 7.98 17.89
C GLN A 133 -22.99 7.59 19.38
N GLU A 134 -24.18 7.34 19.95
CA GLU A 134 -24.33 6.93 21.36
C GLU A 134 -23.79 5.51 21.63
N ASP A 135 -23.71 4.67 20.60
CA ASP A 135 -23.16 3.31 20.70
C ASP A 135 -21.63 3.30 20.58
N THR A 136 -20.97 3.48 21.72
CA THR A 136 -19.50 3.53 21.85
C THR A 136 -18.83 2.15 21.82
N ALA A 137 -19.59 1.06 21.81
CA ALA A 137 -19.04 -0.30 21.84
C ALA A 137 -18.79 -0.86 20.44
N PHE A 138 -19.47 -0.35 19.41
CA PHE A 138 -19.32 -0.84 18.05
C PHE A 138 -17.97 -0.43 17.44
N ARG A 139 -17.18 -1.41 17.00
CA ARG A 139 -15.93 -1.19 16.25
C ARG A 139 -16.05 -1.71 14.82
N PRO A 140 -15.96 -0.82 13.81
CA PRO A 140 -16.02 -1.24 12.41
C PRO A 140 -14.78 -2.07 12.03
N LEU A 141 -14.97 -3.08 11.18
CA LEU A 141 -13.88 -3.90 10.64
C LEU A 141 -13.52 -3.42 9.23
N PHE A 142 -12.30 -2.91 9.08
CA PHE A 142 -11.71 -2.54 7.80
C PHE A 142 -10.58 -3.50 7.45
N VAL A 143 -10.69 -4.19 6.31
CA VAL A 143 -9.63 -5.07 5.79
C VAL A 143 -9.01 -4.39 4.56
N PRO A 144 -7.73 -3.96 4.59
CA PRO A 144 -7.10 -3.34 3.42
C PRO A 144 -7.02 -4.34 2.26
N GLU A 145 -7.30 -3.89 1.04
CA GLU A 145 -7.24 -4.71 -0.18
C GLU A 145 -5.78 -5.11 -0.55
N GLY A 146 -4.79 -4.67 0.22
CA GLY A 146 -3.43 -5.24 0.24
C GLY A 146 -2.70 -5.24 -1.10
N ARG A 147 -3.05 -4.35 -2.04
CA ARG A 147 -2.46 -4.27 -3.38
C ARG A 147 -1.90 -2.89 -3.67
N ALA A 148 -0.86 -2.84 -4.49
CA ALA A 148 -0.24 -1.60 -4.93
C ALA A 148 -1.26 -0.70 -5.64
N TYR A 149 -1.29 0.57 -5.25
CA TYR A 149 -2.26 1.52 -5.80
C TYR A 149 -1.92 1.86 -7.27
N LYS A 150 -2.92 1.99 -8.16
CA LYS A 150 -2.70 2.37 -9.56
C LYS A 150 -3.78 3.36 -9.98
N GLU A 151 -3.39 4.60 -10.27
CA GLU A 151 -4.28 5.66 -10.78
C GLU A 151 -3.51 6.54 -11.76
N LEU A 152 -3.39 6.07 -13.01
CA LEU A 152 -2.70 6.78 -14.06
C LEU A 152 -3.66 7.75 -14.75
N CYS A 153 -3.45 9.06 -14.58
CA CYS A 153 -4.33 10.07 -15.14
C CYS A 153 -4.21 10.10 -16.68
N PRO A 154 -5.30 9.96 -17.46
CA PRO A 154 -5.22 9.91 -18.92
C PRO A 154 -4.86 11.26 -19.56
N ASP A 155 -5.09 12.36 -18.84
CA ASP A 155 -4.95 13.74 -19.33
C ASP A 155 -3.73 14.46 -18.72
N SER A 156 -2.88 13.74 -18.00
CA SER A 156 -1.73 14.30 -17.28
C SER A 156 -0.60 13.29 -17.14
N LEU A 157 0.61 13.78 -16.89
CA LEU A 157 1.77 12.96 -16.51
C LEU A 157 1.62 12.32 -15.12
N TYR A 158 0.56 12.60 -14.36
CA TYR A 158 0.42 12.07 -13.01
C TYR A 158 0.00 10.58 -12.97
N PRO A 159 0.61 9.74 -12.11
CA PRO A 159 1.95 9.87 -11.53
C PRO A 159 3.03 9.39 -12.50
N THR A 160 4.16 10.12 -12.59
CA THR A 160 5.36 9.71 -13.32
C THR A 160 6.56 9.80 -12.39
N LEU A 161 7.37 8.76 -12.37
CA LEU A 161 8.59 8.67 -11.57
C LEU A 161 9.56 9.82 -11.89
N GLY A 162 10.04 10.49 -10.86
CA GLY A 162 10.98 11.61 -10.98
C GLY A 162 10.37 12.92 -11.48
N ILE A 163 9.06 12.96 -11.77
CA ILE A 163 8.37 14.18 -12.22
C ILE A 163 7.38 14.64 -11.16
N ASP A 164 7.62 15.83 -10.62
CA ASP A 164 6.63 16.50 -9.77
C ASP A 164 5.58 17.20 -10.65
N THR A 165 4.49 16.47 -10.91
CA THR A 165 3.37 16.97 -11.71
C THR A 165 2.57 18.09 -11.05
N THR A 166 2.84 18.43 -9.79
CA THR A 166 2.24 19.60 -9.15
C THR A 166 2.86 20.91 -9.64
N LEU A 167 4.07 20.86 -10.21
CA LEU A 167 4.76 22.04 -10.70
C LEU A 167 4.16 22.55 -12.03
N PRO A 168 4.05 23.88 -12.22
CA PRO A 168 3.39 24.47 -13.40
C PRO A 168 3.93 23.99 -14.74
N GLN A 169 5.24 23.73 -14.85
CA GLN A 169 5.87 23.29 -16.10
C GLN A 169 5.47 21.88 -16.54
N HIS A 170 4.97 21.04 -15.62
CA HIS A 170 4.51 19.68 -15.89
C HIS A 170 2.98 19.60 -16.00
N ARG A 171 2.29 20.74 -15.90
CA ARG A 171 0.84 20.83 -16.10
C ARG A 171 0.54 20.57 -17.59
N PRO A 172 -0.54 19.83 -17.90
CA PRO A 172 -1.01 19.68 -19.27
C PRO A 172 -1.17 21.06 -19.90
N GLN A 173 -0.45 21.32 -20.99
CA GLN A 173 -0.68 22.53 -21.79
C GLN A 173 -2.07 22.42 -22.41
N SER A 174 -2.76 23.55 -22.52
CA SER A 174 -4.11 23.62 -23.09
C SER A 174 -4.15 22.91 -24.45
N LEU A 175 -5.07 21.95 -24.63
CA LEU A 175 -5.25 21.16 -25.87
C LEU A 175 -5.31 22.03 -27.14
N HIS A 176 -5.75 23.29 -27.01
CA HIS A 176 -5.80 24.26 -28.10
C HIS A 176 -4.45 24.77 -28.62
N LEU A 177 -3.36 24.55 -27.87
CA LEU A 177 -2.00 24.97 -28.23
C LEU A 177 -1.16 23.83 -28.80
N LEU A 178 -1.72 22.62 -28.91
CA LEU A 178 -1.03 21.41 -29.30
C LEU A 178 -1.64 20.89 -30.61
N GLU A 179 -0.83 20.77 -31.66
CA GLU A 179 -1.25 20.23 -32.97
C GLU A 179 -1.72 18.77 -32.88
N GLN A 180 -1.31 18.04 -31.83
CA GLN A 180 -1.71 16.68 -31.54
C GLN A 180 -2.00 16.52 -30.05
N ALA A 181 -3.07 15.80 -29.71
CA ALA A 181 -3.37 15.48 -28.31
C ALA A 181 -2.19 14.68 -27.71
N PRO A 182 -1.62 15.10 -26.57
CA PRO A 182 -0.50 14.37 -25.99
C PRO A 182 -0.95 12.96 -25.61
N SER A 183 -0.21 11.96 -26.08
CA SER A 183 -0.32 10.60 -25.55
C SER A 183 0.36 10.59 -24.17
N PHE A 184 -0.33 11.04 -23.13
CA PHE A 184 0.14 11.04 -21.73
C PHE A 184 0.29 9.60 -21.17
N GLY A 185 1.04 8.73 -21.85
CA GLY A 185 1.23 7.34 -21.44
C GLY A 185 -0.05 6.51 -21.49
N ARG A 186 -0.90 6.70 -22.53
CA ARG A 186 -2.08 5.84 -22.78
C ARG A 186 -1.71 4.37 -22.97
N THR A 187 -0.47 4.09 -23.36
CA THR A 187 0.09 2.73 -23.46
C THR A 187 0.27 2.06 -22.10
N CYS A 188 0.31 2.81 -21.00
CA CYS A 188 0.45 2.27 -19.64
C CYS A 188 -0.88 1.78 -19.05
N THR A 189 -2.00 2.06 -19.73
CA THR A 189 -3.35 1.62 -19.37
C THR A 189 -3.90 0.58 -20.35
N GLN A 190 -3.10 0.18 -21.36
CA GLN A 190 -3.48 -0.78 -22.38
C GLN A 190 -2.48 -1.92 -22.39
N PHE A 191 -2.96 -3.15 -22.50
CA PHE A 191 -2.10 -4.32 -22.59
C PHE A 191 -1.75 -4.62 -24.05
N PRO A 192 -0.49 -5.01 -24.35
CA PRO A 192 0.60 -5.26 -23.40
C PRO A 192 1.32 -3.99 -22.92
N VAL A 193 1.73 -3.97 -21.64
CA VAL A 193 2.43 -2.83 -21.00
C VAL A 193 3.79 -3.26 -20.45
N TRP A 194 4.80 -2.40 -20.62
CA TRP A 194 6.12 -2.63 -20.04
C TRP A 194 6.16 -2.28 -18.56
N TYR A 195 6.68 -3.20 -17.75
CA TYR A 195 6.94 -3.00 -16.33
C TYR A 195 8.43 -3.11 -16.04
N PHE A 196 8.96 -2.17 -15.27
CA PHE A 196 10.32 -2.20 -14.76
C PHE A 196 10.35 -2.74 -13.32
N PHE A 197 11.22 -3.71 -13.09
CA PHE A 197 11.47 -4.37 -11.81
C PHE A 197 12.92 -4.19 -11.36
N TYR A 198 13.11 -3.97 -10.05
CA TYR A 198 14.43 -3.67 -9.45
C TYR A 198 14.73 -4.50 -8.19
N GLY A 199 13.95 -5.56 -7.97
CA GLY A 199 14.03 -6.40 -6.77
C GLY A 199 13.70 -7.86 -7.08
N THR A 200 12.94 -8.51 -6.19
CA THR A 200 12.59 -9.94 -6.31
C THR A 200 11.76 -10.27 -7.55
N LEU A 201 11.02 -9.31 -8.11
CA LEU A 201 10.30 -9.45 -9.37
C LEU A 201 11.22 -9.57 -10.59
N ALA A 202 12.51 -9.23 -10.46
CA ALA A 202 13.51 -9.46 -11.50
C ALA A 202 14.01 -10.92 -11.56
N ASP A 203 13.42 -11.82 -10.76
CA ASP A 203 13.72 -13.26 -10.77
C ASP A 203 12.69 -14.05 -11.59
N VAL A 204 13.13 -14.75 -12.64
CA VAL A 204 12.28 -15.47 -13.61
C VAL A 204 11.37 -16.52 -12.94
N PRO A 205 11.86 -17.41 -12.05
CA PRO A 205 11.03 -18.42 -11.39
C PRO A 205 9.98 -17.78 -10.47
N LYS A 206 10.35 -16.72 -9.74
CA LYS A 206 9.43 -15.99 -8.86
C LYS A 206 8.32 -15.33 -9.66
N LEU A 207 8.68 -14.63 -10.75
CA LEU A 207 7.73 -13.96 -11.63
C LEU A 207 6.77 -14.96 -12.28
N ARG A 208 7.29 -16.08 -12.78
CA ARG A 208 6.48 -17.16 -13.36
C ARG A 208 5.48 -17.73 -12.35
N SER A 209 5.94 -18.05 -11.14
CA SER A 209 5.08 -18.57 -10.08
C SER A 209 4.01 -17.55 -9.67
N LEU A 210 4.37 -16.27 -9.61
CA LEU A 210 3.46 -15.21 -9.24
C LEU A 210 2.36 -14.99 -10.29
N LEU A 211 2.75 -15.00 -11.57
CA LEU A 211 1.83 -14.86 -12.70
C LEU A 211 1.06 -16.14 -13.03
N SER A 212 1.35 -17.25 -12.35
CA SER A 212 0.75 -18.57 -12.61
C SER A 212 0.87 -19.00 -14.08
N LEU A 213 2.00 -18.68 -14.72
CA LEU A 213 2.23 -19.00 -16.12
C LEU A 213 2.37 -20.52 -16.33
N PRO A 214 1.90 -21.06 -17.47
CA PRO A 214 1.98 -22.48 -17.79
C PRO A 214 3.42 -22.96 -17.92
N GLU A 215 3.60 -24.29 -17.87
CA GLU A 215 4.93 -24.87 -17.74
C GLU A 215 5.85 -24.56 -18.93
N ASP A 216 5.25 -24.38 -20.10
CA ASP A 216 5.90 -24.10 -21.38
C ASP A 216 6.18 -22.60 -21.61
N GLU A 217 5.65 -21.70 -20.76
CA GLU A 217 5.82 -20.26 -20.91
C GLU A 217 6.85 -19.73 -19.90
N MET A 218 7.97 -19.22 -20.40
CA MET A 218 9.00 -18.56 -19.59
C MET A 218 8.93 -17.05 -19.76
N PRO A 219 8.78 -16.27 -18.67
CA PRO A 219 8.72 -14.82 -18.78
C PRO A 219 10.08 -14.27 -19.23
N VAL A 220 10.06 -13.50 -20.31
CA VAL A 220 11.27 -12.89 -20.88
C VAL A 220 11.56 -11.57 -20.17
N LEU A 221 12.52 -11.60 -19.25
CA LEU A 221 13.06 -10.41 -18.60
C LEU A 221 14.18 -9.82 -19.47
N ARG A 222 14.09 -8.53 -19.78
CA ARG A 222 15.09 -7.79 -20.55
C ARG A 222 15.87 -6.89 -19.61
N GLU A 223 17.20 -6.84 -19.73
CA GLU A 223 17.98 -5.89 -18.94
C GLU A 223 17.57 -4.46 -19.29
N ALA A 224 17.28 -3.66 -18.27
CA ALA A 224 16.76 -2.31 -18.45
C ALA A 224 17.24 -1.37 -17.35
N SER A 225 17.07 -0.07 -17.59
CA SER A 225 17.26 0.96 -16.58
C SER A 225 16.17 2.01 -16.63
N VAL A 226 15.81 2.56 -15.49
CA VAL A 226 14.83 3.65 -15.37
C VAL A 226 15.53 4.96 -14.98
N MET A 227 15.11 6.05 -15.61
CA MET A 227 15.61 7.41 -15.35
C MET A 227 14.74 8.13 -14.30
N GLY A 228 15.28 9.12 -13.59
CA GLY A 228 14.52 9.92 -12.62
C GLY A 228 14.21 9.17 -11.33
N ALA A 229 14.97 8.12 -11.03
CA ALA A 229 14.73 7.23 -9.90
C ALA A 229 15.97 7.11 -9.02
N ARG A 230 15.77 6.94 -7.72
CA ARG A 230 16.84 6.58 -6.78
C ARG A 230 16.43 5.34 -6.00
N MET A 231 17.42 4.51 -5.68
CA MET A 231 17.22 3.38 -4.78
C MET A 231 17.46 3.82 -3.34
N LYS A 232 16.49 3.54 -2.48
CA LYS A 232 16.62 3.61 -1.02
C LYS A 232 16.41 2.23 -0.43
N SER A 233 16.68 2.11 0.86
CA SER A 233 16.30 0.94 1.64
C SER A 233 15.22 1.31 2.64
N TRP A 234 14.36 0.38 2.99
CA TRP A 234 13.37 0.55 4.06
C TRP A 234 13.27 -0.72 4.90
N GLY A 235 12.71 -0.59 6.11
CA GLY A 235 12.59 -1.70 7.05
C GLY A 235 13.94 -2.12 7.61
N LEU A 236 14.72 -1.16 8.11
CA LEU A 236 16.07 -1.38 8.66
C LEU A 236 17.06 -1.96 7.63
N GLY A 237 16.93 -1.55 6.36
CA GLY A 237 17.84 -1.96 5.29
C GLY A 237 17.50 -3.29 4.59
N LYS A 238 16.40 -3.95 4.95
CA LYS A 238 16.04 -5.27 4.40
C LYS A 238 15.45 -5.23 3.00
N TYR A 239 14.77 -4.13 2.64
CA TYR A 239 14.01 -4.05 1.40
C TYR A 239 14.44 -2.87 0.55
N ASN A 240 14.49 -3.07 -0.77
CA ASN A 240 14.78 -2.03 -1.73
C ASN A 240 13.51 -1.22 -2.01
N ALA A 241 13.59 0.10 -1.85
CA ALA A 241 12.54 1.05 -2.17
C ALA A 241 12.98 1.93 -3.34
N LEU A 242 12.27 1.83 -4.46
CA LEU A 242 12.41 2.81 -5.54
C LEU A 242 11.62 4.06 -5.19
N VAL A 243 12.30 5.21 -5.19
CA VAL A 243 11.69 6.51 -4.90
C VAL A 243 12.12 7.53 -5.95
N ASP A 244 11.46 8.68 -6.00
CA ASP A 244 11.76 9.73 -6.97
C ASP A 244 13.21 10.22 -6.83
N GLY A 245 13.94 10.27 -7.94
CA GLY A 245 15.31 10.76 -8.02
C GLY A 245 15.42 11.98 -8.95
N PRO A 246 16.58 12.65 -8.97
CA PRO A 246 16.85 13.65 -9.99
C PRO A 246 16.82 13.02 -11.40
N GLU A 247 16.51 13.79 -12.43
CA GLU A 247 16.45 13.28 -13.82
C GLU A 247 17.75 12.61 -14.29
N SER A 248 18.90 13.00 -13.70
CA SER A 248 20.21 12.43 -14.00
C SER A 248 20.47 11.07 -13.35
N SER A 249 19.65 10.64 -12.37
CA SER A 249 19.84 9.35 -11.73
C SER A 249 19.18 8.23 -12.53
N CYS A 250 19.90 7.11 -12.63
CA CYS A 250 19.41 5.91 -13.27
C CYS A 250 19.48 4.72 -12.30
N VAL A 251 18.48 3.85 -12.37
CA VAL A 251 18.42 2.60 -11.60
C VAL A 251 18.36 1.45 -12.58
N LYS A 252 19.26 0.47 -12.41
CA LYS A 252 19.29 -0.75 -13.22
C LYS A 252 18.33 -1.80 -12.67
N GLY A 253 17.79 -2.62 -13.57
CA GLY A 253 16.85 -3.68 -13.26
C GLY A 253 16.48 -4.47 -14.50
N SER A 254 15.26 -4.98 -14.52
CA SER A 254 14.73 -5.79 -15.61
C SER A 254 13.37 -5.27 -16.07
N ALA A 255 13.12 -5.29 -17.37
CA ALA A 255 11.83 -4.98 -17.96
C ALA A 255 11.10 -6.27 -18.35
N TYR A 256 9.82 -6.33 -18.04
CA TYR A 256 8.92 -7.42 -18.44
C TYR A 256 7.69 -6.84 -19.14
N GLN A 257 7.20 -7.53 -20.17
CA GLN A 257 5.99 -7.14 -20.87
C GLN A 257 4.79 -7.86 -20.23
N VAL A 258 3.97 -7.11 -19.51
CA VAL A 258 2.74 -7.63 -18.88
C VAL A 258 1.64 -7.68 -19.94
N MET A 259 1.07 -8.87 -20.13
CA MET A 259 0.16 -9.17 -21.23
C MET A 259 -1.33 -8.98 -20.88
N SER A 260 -1.70 -8.99 -19.60
CA SER A 260 -3.10 -8.88 -19.17
C SER A 260 -3.27 -8.16 -17.84
N GLU A 261 -4.51 -7.76 -17.54
CA GLU A 261 -4.87 -7.11 -16.28
C GLU A 261 -4.69 -8.07 -15.09
N GLU A 262 -4.97 -9.36 -15.26
CA GLU A 262 -4.82 -10.37 -14.22
C GLU A 262 -3.34 -10.52 -13.80
N HIS A 263 -2.42 -10.48 -14.77
CA HIS A 263 -0.99 -10.49 -14.50
C HIS A 263 -0.54 -9.24 -13.75
N GLU A 264 -1.06 -8.06 -14.14
CA GLU A 264 -0.79 -6.81 -13.44
C GLU A 264 -1.34 -6.85 -12.00
N ASP A 265 -2.56 -7.34 -11.80
CA ASP A 265 -3.17 -7.43 -10.48
C ASP A 265 -2.43 -8.42 -9.56
N ALA A 266 -1.88 -9.51 -10.10
CA ALA A 266 -0.99 -10.41 -9.35
C ALA A 266 0.29 -9.70 -8.89
N LEU A 267 0.91 -8.90 -9.77
CA LEU A 267 2.09 -8.09 -9.43
C LEU A 267 1.77 -7.05 -8.35
N ARG A 268 0.64 -6.36 -8.49
CA ARG A 268 0.19 -5.36 -7.50
C ARG A 268 -0.09 -5.97 -6.13
N LYS A 269 -0.67 -7.17 -6.08
CA LYS A 269 -0.90 -7.91 -4.83
C LYS A 269 0.42 -8.32 -4.17
N TYR A 270 1.42 -8.71 -4.95
CA TYR A 270 2.73 -9.10 -4.42
C TYR A 270 3.49 -7.93 -3.79
N GLU A 271 3.50 -6.77 -4.46
CA GLU A 271 4.18 -5.58 -3.94
C GLU A 271 3.45 -4.99 -2.73
N THR A 272 2.13 -5.20 -2.63
CA THR A 272 1.25 -4.71 -1.56
C THR A 272 0.98 -3.20 -1.59
N SER A 273 0.18 -2.70 -0.63
CA SER A 273 -0.12 -1.27 -0.48
C SER A 273 1.08 -0.42 -0.07
N ALA A 274 2.24 -1.02 0.21
CA ALA A 274 3.49 -0.30 0.44
C ALA A 274 3.99 0.44 -0.82
N TYR A 275 3.53 0.02 -2.00
CA TYR A 275 3.93 0.60 -3.28
C TYR A 275 2.74 1.15 -4.07
N GLU A 276 3.05 2.01 -5.03
CA GLU A 276 2.12 2.51 -6.03
C GLU A 276 2.70 2.31 -7.44
N VAL A 277 1.83 2.13 -8.42
CA VAL A 277 2.18 2.03 -9.82
C VAL A 277 2.29 3.43 -10.40
N VAL A 278 3.48 3.75 -10.90
CA VAL A 278 3.76 5.04 -11.55
C VAL A 278 4.30 4.83 -12.96
N ARG A 279 4.07 5.81 -13.85
CA ARG A 279 4.69 5.80 -15.17
C ARG A 279 6.19 6.01 -15.04
N CYS A 280 6.96 5.42 -15.94
CA CYS A 280 8.39 5.65 -16.02
C CYS A 280 8.91 5.50 -17.45
N LEU A 281 10.12 6.02 -17.67
CA LEU A 281 10.87 5.85 -18.92
C LEU A 281 11.87 4.72 -18.71
N ILE A 282 11.66 3.62 -19.43
CA ILE A 282 12.48 2.42 -19.36
C ILE A 282 13.43 2.42 -20.55
N GLN A 283 14.72 2.40 -20.29
CA GLN A 283 15.77 2.25 -21.30
C GLN A 283 16.18 0.79 -21.39
N MET A 284 16.03 0.19 -22.58
CA MET A 284 16.45 -1.18 -22.89
C MET A 284 16.98 -1.24 -24.32
N ASP A 285 18.08 -1.96 -24.55
CA ASP A 285 18.77 -2.08 -25.85
C ASP A 285 19.00 -0.74 -26.59
N GLY A 286 19.33 0.31 -25.84
CA GLY A 286 19.55 1.65 -26.41
C GLY A 286 18.27 2.37 -26.86
N THR A 287 17.08 1.80 -26.64
CA THR A 287 15.79 2.42 -26.90
C THR A 287 15.11 2.82 -25.59
N VAL A 288 14.42 3.96 -25.59
CA VAL A 288 13.60 4.40 -24.45
C VAL A 288 12.13 4.11 -24.75
N VAL A 289 11.48 3.35 -23.88
CA VAL A 289 10.06 3.02 -23.96
C VAL A 289 9.31 3.55 -22.73
N GLN A 290 8.03 3.89 -22.91
CA GLN A 290 7.15 4.22 -21.80
C GLN A 290 6.65 2.94 -21.13
N GLY A 291 6.72 2.89 -19.81
CA GLY A 291 6.22 1.77 -19.02
C GLY A 291 5.74 2.20 -17.65
N CYS A 292 5.58 1.21 -16.77
CA CYS A 292 5.22 1.38 -15.38
C CYS A 292 6.29 0.79 -14.47
N THR A 293 6.30 1.23 -13.22
CA THR A 293 7.07 0.58 -12.16
C THR A 293 6.37 0.78 -10.82
N PHE A 294 6.82 0.04 -9.82
CA PHE A 294 6.37 0.17 -8.45
C PHE A 294 7.25 1.18 -7.73
N ARG A 295 6.67 2.30 -7.29
CA ARG A 295 7.34 3.29 -6.44
C ARG A 295 6.91 3.06 -5.00
N PHE A 296 7.85 3.12 -4.07
CA PHE A 296 7.55 3.01 -2.65
C PHE A 296 6.77 4.26 -2.20
N ALA A 297 5.60 4.04 -1.60
CA ALA A 297 4.68 5.09 -1.17
C ALA A 297 4.84 5.47 0.32
N GLY A 298 5.72 4.80 1.04
CA GLY A 298 6.01 5.06 2.46
C GLY A 298 7.17 6.02 2.69
N GLU A 299 7.49 6.26 3.97
CA GLU A 299 8.70 6.96 4.38
C GLU A 299 9.88 6.00 4.35
N ALA A 300 10.83 6.26 3.45
CA ALA A 300 12.05 5.46 3.34
C ALA A 300 13.13 6.02 4.25
N ASP A 301 13.88 5.12 4.90
CA ASP A 301 14.96 5.41 5.86
C ASP A 301 16.07 6.32 5.26
#